data_AF-H3BXK9-F1
#
_entry.id   AF-H3BXK9-F1
#
_cell.length_a   1.000
_cell.length_b   1.000
_cell.length_c   1.000
_cell.angle_alpha   90.00
_cell.angle_beta   90.00
_cell.angle_gamma   90.00
#
_symmetry.space_group_name_H-M   'P 1'
#
loop_
_entity.id
_entity.type
_entity.pdbx_description
1 polymer ?
#
loop_
_entity_poly.entity_id
_entity_poly.type
_entity_poly.pdbx_seq_one_letter_code
_entity_poly.pdbx_strand_id
1 'polypeptide(L)'
;EECMFPKATDMTFKNKLYDQHLGKTKCFEKPKPAKGKAEGHFSLVHYAGTVDYNITGWLDKNKDPLNDSVLYQKSSVKLLAFLYASHSGTEDSGGAKKGKKKGGSFQTVSGLFRENLGKLMTNLRSTH
;
A
#
# COMPACT_ATOMS: atom_id res chain seq x y z
N GLU A 1 -3.60 3.53 -6.47
CA GLU A 1 -4.79 4.25 -6.99
C GLU A 1 -6.06 3.41 -6.88
N GLU A 2 -6.06 2.14 -7.33
CA GLU A 2 -7.26 1.26 -7.25
C GLU A 2 -7.88 1.12 -5.84
N CYS A 3 -7.09 1.16 -4.77
CA CYS A 3 -7.60 1.06 -3.40
C CYS A 3 -8.57 2.18 -2.98
N MET A 4 -8.65 3.27 -3.74
CA MET A 4 -9.53 4.42 -3.50
C MET A 4 -10.86 4.33 -4.27
N PHE A 5 -11.00 3.41 -5.22
CA PHE A 5 -12.20 3.29 -6.05
C PHE A 5 -13.16 2.26 -5.45
N PRO A 6 -14.41 2.63 -5.09
CA PRO A 6 -15.34 1.75 -4.39
C PRO A 6 -15.70 0.44 -5.12
N LYS A 7 -15.49 0.41 -6.45
CA LYS A 7 -15.79 -0.75 -7.32
C LYS A 7 -14.53 -1.43 -7.87
N ALA A 8 -13.34 -0.97 -7.49
CA ALA A 8 -12.12 -1.66 -7.89
C ALA A 8 -12.02 -3.01 -7.19
N THR A 9 -11.54 -4.00 -7.92
CA THR A 9 -11.31 -5.36 -7.44
C THR A 9 -9.88 -5.78 -7.76
N ASP A 10 -9.39 -6.83 -7.13
CA ASP A 10 -8.06 -7.36 -7.48
C ASP A 10 -7.97 -7.69 -8.98
N MET A 11 -9.08 -8.11 -9.60
CA MET A 11 -9.14 -8.37 -11.04
C MET A 11 -9.05 -7.09 -11.89
N THR A 12 -9.68 -5.98 -11.48
CA THR A 12 -9.50 -4.71 -12.22
C THR A 12 -8.06 -4.19 -12.09
N PHE A 13 -7.45 -4.38 -10.92
CA PHE A 13 -6.04 -4.07 -10.70
C PHE A 13 -5.12 -4.92 -11.59
N LYS A 14 -5.36 -6.22 -11.68
CA LYS A 14 -4.65 -7.13 -12.60
C LYS A 14 -4.71 -6.63 -14.04
N ASN A 15 -5.90 -6.31 -14.53
CA ASN A 15 -6.09 -5.92 -15.91
C ASN A 15 -5.30 -4.64 -16.21
N LYS A 16 -5.32 -3.65 -15.31
CA LYS A 16 -4.49 -2.45 -15.44
C LYS A 16 -2.99 -2.74 -15.46
N LEU A 17 -2.51 -3.65 -14.60
CA LEU A 17 -1.09 -4.08 -14.64
C LEU A 17 -0.73 -4.68 -16.00
N TYR A 18 -1.60 -5.51 -16.55
CA TYR A 18 -1.40 -6.13 -17.86
C TYR A 18 -1.39 -5.08 -18.98
N ASP A 19 -2.38 -4.20 -19.03
CA ASP A 19 -2.48 -3.15 -20.05
C ASP A 19 -1.25 -2.22 -20.03
N GLN A 20 -0.73 -1.94 -18.84
CA GLN A 20 0.41 -1.06 -18.65
C GLN A 20 1.76 -1.73 -18.93
N HIS A 21 1.94 -3.00 -18.57
CA HIS A 21 3.27 -3.64 -18.55
C HIS A 21 3.46 -4.81 -19.50
N LEU A 22 2.42 -5.58 -19.81
CA LEU A 22 2.58 -6.78 -20.64
C LEU A 22 3.04 -6.40 -22.05
N GLY A 23 4.14 -7.04 -22.50
CA GLY A 23 4.75 -6.76 -23.80
C GLY A 23 5.54 -5.46 -23.89
N LYS A 24 5.42 -4.57 -22.89
CA LYS A 24 6.15 -3.29 -22.80
C LYS A 24 7.34 -3.35 -21.83
N THR A 25 7.21 -4.19 -20.80
CA THR A 25 8.20 -4.35 -19.73
C THR A 25 8.74 -5.78 -19.74
N LYS A 26 10.04 -5.95 -20.03
CA LYS A 26 10.67 -7.28 -20.18
C LYS A 26 10.53 -8.17 -18.94
N CYS A 27 10.53 -7.59 -17.74
CA CYS A 27 10.45 -8.34 -16.48
C CYS A 27 9.01 -8.66 -16.03
N PHE A 28 7.98 -8.29 -16.80
CA PHE A 28 6.59 -8.58 -16.49
C PHE A 28 6.04 -9.67 -17.43
N GLU A 29 5.72 -10.84 -16.86
CA GLU A 29 5.33 -12.03 -17.63
C GLU A 29 3.97 -12.59 -17.18
N LYS A 30 3.37 -13.41 -18.06
CA LYS A 30 2.26 -14.28 -17.67
C LYS A 30 2.79 -15.47 -16.86
N PRO A 31 2.08 -15.90 -15.81
CA PRO A 31 2.51 -17.02 -14.99
C PRO A 31 2.45 -18.33 -15.77
N LYS A 32 3.44 -19.19 -15.55
CA LYS A 32 3.50 -20.52 -16.16
C LYS A 32 2.73 -21.49 -15.27
N PRO A 33 1.63 -22.11 -15.75
CA PRO A 33 0.90 -23.09 -14.97
C PRO A 33 1.81 -24.25 -14.58
N ALA A 34 1.85 -24.59 -13.29
CA ALA A 34 2.61 -25.72 -12.77
C ALA A 34 1.72 -26.55 -11.86
N LYS A 35 1.68 -27.88 -12.08
CA LYS A 35 0.93 -28.80 -11.22
C LYS A 35 1.38 -28.66 -9.77
N GLY A 36 0.43 -28.48 -8.86
CA GLY A 36 0.68 -28.37 -7.42
C GLY A 36 1.12 -27.00 -6.92
N LYS A 37 1.23 -25.98 -7.78
CA LYS A 37 1.46 -24.59 -7.35
C LYS A 37 0.14 -23.83 -7.19
N ALA A 38 0.12 -22.90 -6.25
CA ALA A 38 -0.99 -21.95 -6.11
C ALA A 38 -1.15 -21.10 -7.38
N GLU A 39 -2.37 -20.64 -7.64
CA GLU A 39 -2.70 -19.84 -8.82
C GLU A 39 -1.93 -18.51 -8.82
N GLY A 40 -1.04 -18.34 -9.80
CA GLY A 40 -0.38 -17.08 -10.09
C GLY A 40 -1.23 -16.22 -11.03
N HIS A 41 -1.24 -14.90 -10.81
CA HIS A 41 -1.95 -13.94 -11.64
C HIS A 41 -1.03 -13.13 -12.56
N PHE A 42 0.22 -12.89 -12.16
CA PHE A 42 1.31 -12.35 -12.98
C PHE A 42 2.65 -12.84 -12.43
N SER A 43 3.71 -12.71 -13.21
CA SER A 43 5.06 -13.07 -12.76
C SER A 43 6.03 -11.91 -12.96
N LEU A 44 7.00 -11.82 -12.04
CA LEU A 44 8.12 -10.90 -12.16
C LEU A 44 9.42 -11.69 -12.25
N VAL A 45 10.25 -11.30 -13.22
CA VAL A 45 11.61 -11.82 -13.36
C VAL A 45 12.53 -11.00 -12.46
N HIS A 46 12.92 -11.59 -11.33
CA HIS A 46 13.92 -11.03 -10.42
C HIS A 46 15.30 -11.59 -10.71
N TYR A 47 16.35 -10.99 -10.12
CA TYR A 47 17.73 -11.46 -10.31
C TYR A 47 17.92 -12.93 -9.91
N ALA A 48 17.22 -13.39 -8.86
CA ALA A 48 17.29 -14.76 -8.35
C ALA A 48 16.33 -15.73 -9.07
N GLY A 49 15.52 -15.25 -10.01
CA GLY A 49 14.57 -16.05 -10.77
C GLY A 49 13.17 -15.44 -10.85
N THR A 50 12.28 -16.14 -11.54
CA THR A 50 10.89 -15.73 -11.75
C THR A 50 10.01 -16.11 -10.55
N VAL A 51 9.20 -15.16 -10.09
CA VAL A 51 8.24 -15.36 -8.99
C VAL A 51 6.84 -15.10 -9.50
N ASP A 52 5.93 -16.06 -9.25
CA ASP A 52 4.51 -15.96 -9.56
C ASP A 52 3.78 -15.30 -8.37
N TYR A 53 3.02 -14.24 -8.65
CA TYR A 53 2.29 -13.48 -7.64
C TYR A 53 0.79 -13.76 -7.70
N ASN A 54 0.20 -14.05 -6.55
CA ASN A 54 -1.24 -14.11 -6.36
C ASN A 54 -1.75 -12.80 -5.76
N ILE A 55 -2.70 -12.15 -6.44
CA ILE A 55 -3.21 -10.82 -6.08
C ILE A 55 -4.43 -10.84 -5.15
N THR A 56 -4.94 -12.00 -4.79
CA THR A 56 -6.15 -12.10 -3.99
C THR A 56 -5.99 -11.38 -2.64
N GLY A 57 -6.95 -10.51 -2.34
CA GLY A 57 -6.99 -9.65 -1.16
C GLY A 57 -5.98 -8.52 -1.16
N TRP A 58 -5.29 -8.23 -2.27
CA TRP A 58 -4.26 -7.16 -2.29
C TRP A 58 -4.86 -5.78 -2.08
N LEU A 59 -6.00 -5.48 -2.72
CA LEU A 59 -6.64 -4.17 -2.54
C LEU A 59 -7.00 -3.94 -1.07
N ASP A 60 -7.58 -4.93 -0.39
CA ASP A 60 -7.99 -4.79 1.01
C ASP A 60 -6.80 -4.76 1.96
N LYS A 61 -5.77 -5.60 1.75
CA LYS A 61 -4.51 -5.53 2.53
C LYS A 61 -3.79 -4.20 2.38
N ASN A 62 -4.02 -3.50 1.27
CA ASN A 62 -3.38 -2.22 0.98
C ASN A 62 -4.25 -1.01 1.33
N LYS A 63 -5.56 -1.21 1.56
CA LYS A 63 -6.36 -0.26 2.32
C LYS A 63 -5.78 -0.24 3.73
N ASP A 64 -5.73 0.93 4.32
CA ASP A 64 -5.44 1.09 5.74
C ASP A 64 -6.80 1.29 6.43
N PRO A 65 -7.57 0.21 6.73
CA PRO A 65 -8.92 0.33 7.27
C PRO A 65 -8.83 0.68 8.76
N LEU A 66 -8.29 1.84 9.06
CA LEU A 66 -8.45 2.45 10.36
C LEU A 66 -9.81 3.14 10.34
N ASN A 67 -10.78 2.46 10.94
CA ASN A 67 -12.10 3.03 11.17
C ASN A 67 -11.93 4.30 12.03
N ASP A 68 -12.34 5.47 11.53
CA ASP A 68 -12.22 6.76 12.23
C ASP A 68 -12.91 6.79 13.61
N SER A 69 -13.71 5.77 13.96
CA SER A 69 -14.39 5.66 15.26
C SER A 69 -13.50 5.13 16.40
N VAL A 70 -12.18 5.38 16.39
CA VAL A 70 -11.25 4.84 17.38
C VAL A 70 -11.43 5.50 18.76
N LEU A 71 -12.38 4.97 19.54
CA LEU A 71 -12.64 5.28 20.94
C LEU A 71 -11.36 5.21 21.81
N TYR A 72 -10.33 4.46 21.37
CA TYR A 72 -9.07 4.24 22.10
C TYR A 72 -8.21 5.49 22.26
N GLN A 73 -8.39 6.53 21.44
CA GLN A 73 -7.72 7.82 21.63
C GLN A 73 -8.14 8.50 22.94
N LYS A 74 -9.39 8.28 23.36
CA LYS A 74 -9.97 8.81 24.60
C LYS A 74 -9.90 7.79 25.75
N SER A 75 -9.09 6.74 25.61
CA SER A 75 -8.94 5.74 26.66
C SER A 75 -8.41 6.37 27.94
N SER A 76 -8.94 5.95 29.09
CA SER A 76 -8.39 6.26 30.41
C SER A 76 -7.03 5.59 30.66
N VAL A 77 -6.66 4.58 29.84
CA VAL A 77 -5.35 3.93 29.88
C VAL A 77 -4.36 4.75 29.06
N LYS A 78 -3.43 5.45 29.74
CA LYS A 78 -2.45 6.36 29.11
C LYS A 78 -1.66 5.73 27.96
N LEU A 79 -1.23 4.47 28.13
CA LEU A 79 -0.49 3.75 27.08
C LEU A 79 -1.34 3.55 25.82
N LEU A 80 -2.62 3.21 26.01
CA LEU A 80 -3.54 2.97 24.90
C LEU A 80 -3.84 4.28 24.17
N ALA A 81 -4.11 5.37 24.89
CA ALA A 81 -4.27 6.69 24.30
C ALA A 81 -3.02 7.15 23.53
N PHE A 82 -1.82 6.88 24.06
CA PHE A 82 -0.55 7.22 23.42
C PHE A 82 -0.35 6.48 22.09
N LEU A 83 -0.61 5.17 22.04
CA LEU A 83 -0.44 4.36 20.83
C LEU A 83 -1.35 4.81 19.68
N TYR A 84 -2.54 5.33 19.99
CA TYR A 84 -3.51 5.81 19.00
C TYR A 84 -3.47 7.34 18.79
N ALA A 85 -2.54 8.06 19.43
CA ALA A 85 -2.46 9.53 19.36
C ALA A 85 -2.25 10.06 17.94
N SER A 86 -1.50 9.34 17.09
CA SER A 86 -1.25 9.69 15.69
C SER A 86 -2.46 9.50 14.76
N HIS A 87 -3.49 8.81 15.26
CA HIS A 87 -4.70 8.47 14.50
C HIS A 87 -5.83 9.48 14.73
N SER A 88 -5.59 10.55 15.50
CA SER A 88 -6.54 11.65 15.68
C SER A 88 -6.68 12.38 14.35
N GLY A 89 -7.54 11.87 13.47
CA GLY A 89 -7.93 12.59 12.27
C GLY A 89 -8.42 13.97 12.65
N THR A 90 -7.69 15.00 12.21
CA THR A 90 -8.21 16.09 11.35
C THR A 90 -9.63 16.63 11.60
N GLU A 91 -10.18 16.57 12.81
CA GLU A 91 -11.48 17.15 13.13
C GLU A 91 -11.41 18.33 14.10
N ASP A 92 -10.24 18.64 14.71
CA ASP A 92 -10.17 19.79 15.62
C ASP A 92 -8.83 20.54 15.56
N SER A 93 -8.58 21.23 14.45
CA SER A 93 -7.70 22.38 14.51
C SER A 93 -8.12 23.43 13.48
N GLY A 94 -9.06 24.29 13.88
CA GLY A 94 -9.30 25.60 13.29
C GLY A 94 -8.12 26.56 13.51
N GLY A 95 -6.89 26.13 13.20
CA GLY A 95 -5.66 26.88 13.42
C GLY A 95 -4.78 26.81 12.18
N ALA A 96 -4.67 27.93 11.48
CA ALA A 96 -3.83 28.11 10.32
C ALA A 96 -2.34 27.76 10.61
N LYS A 97 -1.89 26.58 10.21
CA LYS A 97 -0.46 26.29 9.99
C LYS A 97 -0.26 25.55 8.67
N LYS A 98 0.23 26.32 7.69
CA LYS A 98 1.03 25.97 6.51
C LYS A 98 1.09 24.46 6.14
N GLY A 99 0.46 24.11 5.02
CA GLY A 99 1.10 23.25 4.01
C GLY A 99 0.74 21.76 3.96
N LYS A 100 -0.23 21.25 4.73
CA LYS A 100 -0.74 19.88 4.52
C LYS A 100 -2.06 19.95 3.74
N LYS A 101 -2.06 19.48 2.50
CA LYS A 101 -3.23 19.46 1.59
C LYS A 101 -4.47 18.96 2.36
N LYS A 102 -5.49 19.81 2.45
CA LYS A 102 -6.86 19.44 2.84
C LYS A 102 -7.38 18.42 1.82
N GLY A 103 -7.85 17.30 2.32
CA GLY A 103 -8.17 16.09 1.58
C GLY A 103 -7.43 14.98 2.29
N GLY A 104 -8.14 14.23 3.15
CA GLY A 104 -7.56 13.10 3.87
C GLY A 104 -6.75 12.28 2.87
N SER A 105 -5.43 12.36 2.96
CA SER A 105 -4.59 11.66 2.00
C SER A 105 -4.84 10.20 2.29
N PHE A 106 -5.57 9.52 1.40
CA PHE A 106 -5.81 8.10 1.53
C PHE A 106 -4.45 7.42 1.49
N GLN A 107 -3.91 7.16 2.67
CA GLN A 107 -2.60 6.58 2.83
C GLN A 107 -2.78 5.09 2.61
N THR A 108 -2.03 4.54 1.66
CA THR A 108 -2.00 3.10 1.46
C THR A 108 -0.81 2.53 2.20
N VAL A 109 -0.93 1.28 2.65
CA VAL A 109 0.18 0.58 3.33
C VAL A 109 1.44 0.57 2.46
N SER A 110 1.29 0.27 1.17
CA SER A 110 2.39 0.33 0.19
C SER A 110 2.95 1.74 -0.02
N GLY A 111 2.12 2.78 0.08
CA GLY A 111 2.56 4.18 0.00
C GLY A 111 3.54 4.54 1.11
N LEU A 112 3.20 4.19 2.36
CA LEU A 112 4.07 4.38 3.53
C LEU A 112 5.36 3.55 3.41
N PHE A 113 5.24 2.28 3.01
CA PHE A 113 6.39 1.41 2.80
C PHE A 113 7.36 1.97 1.74
N ARG A 114 6.82 2.49 0.63
CA ARG A 114 7.61 3.11 -0.44
C ARG A 114 8.35 4.36 0.06
N GLU A 115 7.72 5.19 0.88
CA GLU A 115 8.36 6.37 1.47
C GLU A 115 9.52 5.96 2.39
N ASN A 116 9.27 5.00 3.30
CA ASN A 116 10.30 4.50 4.23
C ASN A 116 11.46 3.85 3.48
N LEU A 117 11.18 3.04 2.47
CA LEU A 117 12.19 2.43 1.62
C LEU A 117 13.00 3.49 0.86
N GLY A 118 12.36 4.55 0.33
CA GLY A 118 13.07 5.64 -0.33
C GLY A 118 14.07 6.36 0.59
N LYS A 119 13.65 6.66 1.82
CA LYS A 119 14.53 7.25 2.85
C LYS A 119 15.70 6.33 3.18
N LEU A 120 15.42 5.05 3.42
CA LEU A 120 16.46 4.06 3.70
C LEU A 120 17.49 3.98 2.57
N MET A 121 17.03 3.83 1.33
CA MET A 121 17.93 3.73 0.17
C MET A 121 18.74 5.01 -0.05
N THR A 122 18.21 6.18 0.32
CA THR A 122 18.95 7.45 0.27
C THR A 122 20.09 7.44 1.29
N ASN A 123 19.80 7.05 2.53
CA ASN A 123 20.81 6.96 3.59
C ASN A 123 21.92 5.96 3.24
N LEU A 124 21.56 4.77 2.75
CA LEU A 124 22.54 3.76 2.35
C LEU A 124 23.44 4.20 1.19
N ARG A 125 22.93 5.05 0.28
CA ARG A 125 23.76 5.62 -0.79
C ARG A 125 24.69 6.73 -0.32
N SER A 126 24.44 7.31 0.85
CA SER A 126 25.27 8.37 1.44
C SER A 126 26.43 7.84 2.30
N THR A 127 26.53 6.53 2.48
CA THR A 127 27.64 5.87 3.16
C THR A 127 28.65 5.32 2.15
N HIS A 128 29.93 5.42 2.48
CA HIS A 128 31.08 4.99 1.65
C HIS A 128 31.37 3.49 1.81
#